data_AF-A0A1G8QBU1-F1
#
_entry.id   AF-A0A1G8QBU1-F1
#
_cell.length_a   1.000
_cell.length_b   1.000
_cell.length_c   1.000
_cell.angle_alpha   90.00
_cell.angle_beta   90.00
_cell.angle_gamma   90.00
#
_symmetry.space_group_name_H-M   'P 1'
#
loop_
_entity.id
_entity.type
_entity.pdbx_description
1 polymer ?
#
loop_
_entity_poly.entity_id
_entity_poly.type
_entity_poly.pdbx_seq_one_letter_code
_entity_poly.pdbx_strand_id
1 'polypeptide(L)'
;MEAGSDRCAATGNNTGLLSNITPVNRRSILNIAGRLSIVAGMKTASFIIVLALGAGLGLPASAACYADYKARRDNPLELHYGVAQISGACTKANAQAQLSPRLGQDGWRLLNVLQVFDDSGLASRKQAAGRFFLRY
;
A
#
# COMPACT_ATOMS: atom_id res chain seq x y z
N MET A 1 63.11 -2.21 16.97
CA MET A 1 62.94 -3.66 16.73
C MET A 1 61.60 -4.09 17.33
N GLU A 2 60.94 -5.09 16.73
CA GLU A 2 59.57 -5.60 16.94
C GLU A 2 58.50 -4.70 16.27
N ALA A 3 57.91 -4.98 15.10
CA ALA A 3 57.52 -6.21 14.38
C ALA A 3 56.39 -7.02 15.05
N GLY A 4 55.18 -6.87 14.51
CA GLY A 4 53.97 -7.64 14.84
C GLY A 4 52.76 -6.94 14.25
N SER A 5 52.41 -7.22 12.98
CA SER A 5 51.43 -8.25 12.60
C SER A 5 50.00 -7.80 12.88
N ASP A 6 49.31 -7.31 11.86
CA ASP A 6 47.89 -7.59 11.65
C ASP A 6 47.54 -7.39 10.17
N ARG A 7 47.42 -8.52 9.46
CA ARG A 7 46.83 -8.62 8.13
C ARG A 7 45.49 -9.35 8.24
N CYS A 8 44.52 -8.79 7.53
CA CYS A 8 43.33 -9.41 6.95
C CYS A 8 42.14 -9.70 7.88
N ALA A 9 41.09 -8.87 7.75
CA ALA A 9 39.73 -9.35 7.65
C ALA A 9 39.06 -8.70 6.43
N ALA A 10 38.72 -9.53 5.45
CA ALA A 10 38.15 -9.16 4.17
C ALA A 10 36.73 -8.59 4.34
N THR A 11 36.53 -7.34 3.94
CA THR A 11 35.18 -6.80 3.71
C THR A 11 34.77 -7.17 2.28
N GLY A 12 33.89 -8.16 2.19
CA GLY A 12 33.30 -8.59 0.93
C GLY A 12 32.37 -7.52 0.40
N ASN A 13 32.84 -6.74 -0.58
CA ASN A 13 31.95 -5.94 -1.41
C ASN A 13 31.33 -6.87 -2.46
N ASN A 14 30.08 -7.22 -2.20
CA ASN A 14 29.06 -7.73 -3.10
C ASN A 14 29.01 -6.94 -4.43
N THR A 15 29.96 -7.20 -5.31
CA THR A 15 29.87 -6.84 -6.73
C THR A 15 29.17 -8.00 -7.45
N GLY A 16 27.95 -8.28 -7.01
CA GLY A 16 27.03 -9.17 -7.71
C GLY A 16 26.50 -8.43 -8.92
N LEU A 17 26.85 -8.95 -10.09
CA LEU A 17 26.51 -8.45 -11.42
C LEU A 17 25.07 -7.89 -11.48
N LEU A 18 24.96 -6.59 -11.75
CA LEU A 18 23.74 -5.91 -12.14
C LEU A 18 23.08 -6.71 -13.27
N SER A 19 21.92 -7.32 -12.99
CA SER A 19 21.11 -7.95 -14.03
C SER A 19 20.64 -6.88 -14.99
N ASN A 20 21.23 -6.88 -16.18
CA ASN A 20 20.89 -6.01 -17.29
C ASN A 20 19.58 -6.50 -17.94
N ILE A 21 18.47 -5.90 -17.54
CA ILE A 21 17.18 -6.06 -18.22
C ILE A 21 17.14 -5.13 -19.43
N THR A 22 17.76 -5.58 -20.53
CA THR A 22 17.50 -4.98 -21.84
C THR A 22 16.02 -5.16 -22.19
N PRO A 23 15.31 -4.10 -22.62
CA PRO A 23 13.94 -4.24 -23.11
C PRO A 23 13.97 -5.01 -24.43
N VAL A 24 13.57 -6.28 -24.38
CA VAL A 24 13.33 -7.08 -25.58
C VAL A 24 12.19 -6.41 -26.36
N ASN A 25 12.53 -5.88 -27.53
CA ASN A 25 11.63 -5.34 -28.54
C ASN A 25 10.58 -6.41 -28.89
N ARG A 26 9.42 -6.32 -28.24
CA ARG A 26 8.26 -7.19 -28.45
C ARG A 26 7.65 -6.83 -29.80
N ARG A 27 8.21 -7.40 -30.86
CA ARG A 27 7.61 -7.36 -32.19
C ARG A 27 6.28 -8.12 -32.15
N SER A 28 5.21 -7.35 -32.15
CA SER A 28 3.84 -7.80 -32.36
C SER A 28 3.73 -8.54 -33.69
N ILE A 29 3.71 -9.87 -33.66
CA ILE A 29 3.26 -10.69 -34.77
C ILE A 29 1.78 -11.01 -34.58
N LEU A 30 0.94 -10.05 -34.96
CA LEU A 30 -0.50 -10.25 -35.10
C LEU A 30 -0.73 -11.04 -36.41
N ASN A 31 -0.55 -12.36 -36.35
CA ASN A 31 -0.90 -13.24 -37.47
C ASN A 31 -2.33 -13.75 -37.30
N ILE A 32 -3.31 -12.93 -37.69
CA ILE A 32 -4.66 -13.39 -37.98
C ILE A 32 -4.80 -13.37 -39.50
N ALA A 33 -4.42 -14.48 -40.12
CA ALA A 33 -4.80 -14.80 -41.49
C ALA A 33 -6.33 -14.94 -41.56
N GLY A 34 -6.91 -14.43 -42.64
CA GLY A 34 -8.30 -13.99 -42.74
C GLY A 34 -9.36 -15.05 -42.44
N ARG A 35 -10.40 -14.63 -41.71
CA ARG A 35 -11.68 -15.32 -41.68
C ARG A 35 -12.46 -14.95 -42.93
N LEU A 36 -12.53 -15.89 -43.87
CA LEU A 36 -13.55 -15.93 -44.91
C LEU A 36 -14.79 -16.59 -44.31
N SER A 37 -15.89 -15.87 -44.15
CA SER A 37 -17.22 -16.50 -43.96
C SER A 37 -18.28 -15.54 -44.47
N ILE A 38 -18.82 -15.92 -45.63
CA ILE A 38 -19.91 -15.31 -46.37
C ILE A 38 -21.16 -15.31 -45.47
N VAL A 39 -21.79 -14.14 -45.31
CA VAL A 39 -23.09 -13.99 -44.64
C VAL A 39 -24.16 -14.63 -45.52
N ALA A 40 -24.76 -15.72 -45.07
CA ALA A 40 -25.96 -16.29 -45.65
C ALA A 40 -27.00 -16.54 -44.54
N GLY A 41 -28.11 -15.79 -44.60
CA GLY A 41 -29.38 -16.16 -43.96
C GLY A 41 -29.69 -15.50 -42.61
N MET A 42 -30.41 -14.37 -42.64
CA MET A 42 -31.27 -13.95 -41.53
C MET A 42 -32.60 -14.72 -41.61
N LYS A 43 -32.87 -15.63 -40.68
CA LYS A 43 -34.25 -16.08 -40.39
C LYS A 43 -34.35 -16.69 -38.97
N THR A 44 -34.95 -15.91 -38.07
CA THR A 44 -35.73 -16.30 -36.88
C THR A 44 -35.30 -17.51 -36.04
N ALA A 45 -34.91 -17.26 -34.78
CA ALA A 45 -35.64 -17.69 -33.57
C ALA A 45 -34.69 -17.87 -32.37
N SER A 46 -35.21 -17.48 -31.20
CA SER A 46 -34.85 -17.99 -29.86
C SER A 46 -33.57 -17.47 -29.19
N PHE A 47 -33.80 -16.56 -28.24
CA PHE A 47 -33.23 -16.50 -26.88
C PHE A 47 -31.83 -17.10 -26.65
N ILE A 48 -30.83 -16.23 -26.48
CA ILE A 48 -29.71 -16.46 -25.56
C ILE A 48 -29.55 -15.20 -24.71
N ILE A 49 -30.07 -15.27 -23.48
CA ILE A 49 -29.67 -14.42 -22.35
C ILE A 49 -28.35 -15.01 -21.84
N VAL A 50 -27.25 -14.26 -21.87
CA VAL A 50 -26.14 -14.49 -20.95
C VAL A 50 -25.66 -13.15 -20.41
N LEU A 51 -26.06 -12.94 -19.15
CA LEU A 51 -25.52 -12.02 -18.15
C LEU A 51 -24.04 -11.68 -18.41
N ALA A 52 -23.73 -10.43 -18.73
CA ALA A 52 -22.39 -9.90 -18.55
C ALA A 52 -22.13 -9.85 -17.03
N LEU A 53 -21.34 -10.81 -16.54
CA LEU A 53 -20.82 -10.85 -15.17
C LEU A 53 -20.19 -9.48 -14.85
N GLY A 54 -20.82 -8.75 -13.92
CA GLY A 54 -20.22 -7.59 -13.30
C GLY A 54 -18.89 -8.00 -12.69
N ALA A 55 -17.80 -7.38 -13.15
CA ALA A 55 -16.50 -7.51 -12.53
C ALA A 55 -16.64 -7.11 -11.05
N GLY A 56 -16.52 -8.09 -10.16
CA GLY A 56 -16.56 -7.87 -8.73
C GLY A 56 -15.52 -6.83 -8.35
N LEU A 57 -15.98 -5.69 -7.83
CA LEU A 57 -15.13 -4.81 -7.04
C LEU A 57 -14.69 -5.64 -5.84
N GLY A 58 -13.46 -6.15 -5.88
CA GLY A 58 -12.85 -6.82 -4.73
C GLY A 58 -12.86 -5.84 -3.55
N LEU A 59 -13.85 -6.01 -2.67
CA LEU A 59 -13.85 -5.33 -1.39
C LEU A 59 -12.58 -5.81 -0.67
N PRO A 60 -11.71 -4.91 -0.20
CA PRO A 60 -10.60 -5.34 0.63
C PRO A 60 -11.21 -6.10 1.80
N ALA A 61 -10.77 -7.35 2.00
CA ALA A 61 -11.11 -8.12 3.17
C ALA A 61 -10.92 -7.21 4.39
N SER A 62 -11.96 -7.05 5.21
CA SER A 62 -12.01 -6.10 6.31
C SER A 62 -11.11 -6.56 7.46
N ALA A 63 -9.80 -6.56 7.22
CA ALA A 63 -8.82 -6.53 8.29
C ALA A 63 -8.92 -5.18 8.99
N ALA A 64 -8.70 -5.17 10.31
CA ALA A 64 -8.67 -3.92 11.05
C ALA A 64 -7.52 -3.05 10.51
N CYS A 65 -7.83 -1.87 9.99
CA CYS A 65 -6.83 -0.93 9.50
C CYS A 65 -6.44 0.05 10.59
N TYR A 66 -5.14 0.27 10.72
CA TYR A 66 -4.56 1.20 11.66
C TYR A 66 -3.70 2.20 10.93
N ALA A 67 -3.59 3.40 11.49
CA ALA A 67 -2.70 4.43 11.01
C ALA A 67 -1.85 4.95 12.16
N ASP A 68 -0.55 5.04 11.93
CA ASP A 68 0.35 5.75 12.81
C ASP A 68 0.59 7.18 12.30
N TYR A 69 0.55 8.12 13.24
CA TYR A 69 0.51 9.53 12.92
C TYR A 69 1.29 10.36 13.95
N LYS A 70 1.58 11.59 13.55
CA LYS A 70 2.10 12.64 14.42
C LYS A 70 1.11 13.78 14.50
N ALA A 71 0.95 14.35 15.68
CA ALA A 71 0.12 15.52 15.90
C ALA A 71 0.79 16.52 16.84
N ARG A 72 0.36 17.77 16.74
CA ARG A 72 0.84 18.89 17.56
C ARG A 72 -0.31 19.65 18.19
N ARG A 73 -0.12 20.17 19.39
CA ARG A 73 -0.97 21.22 19.97
C ARG A 73 -0.09 22.43 20.21
N ASP A 74 -0.64 23.61 19.97
CA ASP A 74 0.07 24.87 20.22
C ASP A 74 -0.40 25.47 21.55
N ASN A 75 0.51 26.17 22.23
CA ASN A 75 0.26 26.94 23.46
C ASN A 75 -0.34 26.12 24.63
N PRO A 76 0.44 25.28 25.33
CA PRO A 76 1.87 25.02 25.15
C PRO A 76 2.17 24.12 23.94
N LEU A 77 3.39 24.21 23.39
CA LEU A 77 3.78 23.37 22.26
C LEU A 77 3.94 21.92 22.74
N GLU A 78 3.00 21.07 22.35
CA GLU A 78 3.03 19.64 22.63
C GLU A 78 3.09 18.87 21.30
N LEU A 79 3.94 17.84 21.26
CA LEU A 79 4.02 16.91 20.14
C LEU A 79 3.74 15.50 20.64
N HIS A 80 3.00 14.72 19.87
CA HIS A 80 2.85 13.30 20.17
C HIS A 80 2.78 12.43 18.92
N TYR A 81 3.14 11.17 19.15
CA TYR A 81 2.92 10.06 18.24
C TYR A 81 1.71 9.25 18.74
N GLY A 82 0.89 8.78 17.82
CA GLY A 82 -0.26 7.96 18.14
C GLY A 82 -0.52 6.91 17.07
N VAL A 83 -1.32 5.93 17.45
CA VAL A 83 -1.86 4.92 16.54
C VAL A 83 -3.37 4.99 16.68
N ALA A 84 -4.10 4.98 15.57
CA ALA A 84 -5.54 5.07 15.57
C ALA A 84 -6.14 4.04 14.61
N GLN A 85 -7.34 3.59 14.92
CA GLN A 85 -8.09 2.69 14.03
C GLN A 85 -8.83 3.50 12.96
N ILE A 86 -8.68 3.06 11.71
CA ILE A 86 -9.27 3.70 10.55
C ILE A 86 -10.37 2.81 10.00
N SER A 87 -11.56 3.38 9.83
CA SER A 87 -12.70 2.67 9.25
C SER A 87 -12.65 2.72 7.72
N GLY A 88 -13.02 1.65 7.04
CA GLY A 88 -13.07 1.60 5.57
C GLY A 88 -11.70 1.37 4.93
N ALA A 89 -11.41 2.06 3.81
CA ALA A 89 -10.22 1.80 3.01
C ALA A 89 -8.91 2.09 3.76
N CYS A 90 -7.97 1.16 3.75
CA CYS A 90 -6.68 1.31 4.43
C CYS A 90 -5.71 2.17 3.61
N THR A 91 -6.00 3.47 3.53
CA THR A 91 -5.21 4.45 2.77
C THR A 91 -4.86 5.64 3.66
N LYS A 92 -3.72 6.28 3.39
CA LYS A 92 -3.30 7.50 4.12
C LYS A 92 -4.31 8.63 3.99
N ALA A 93 -4.95 8.77 2.83
CA ALA A 93 -5.97 9.79 2.59
C ALA A 93 -7.20 9.58 3.47
N ASN A 94 -7.71 8.36 3.57
CA ASN A 94 -8.83 8.03 4.45
C ASN A 94 -8.45 8.21 5.93
N ALA A 95 -7.24 7.79 6.32
CA ALA A 95 -6.73 8.02 7.66
C ALA A 95 -6.66 9.51 8.01
N GLN A 96 -6.12 10.35 7.12
CA GLN A 96 -6.05 11.79 7.33
C GLN A 96 -7.44 12.43 7.46
N ALA A 97 -8.39 12.04 6.60
CA ALA A 97 -9.76 12.55 6.63
C ALA A 97 -10.48 12.22 7.94
N GLN A 98 -10.22 11.04 8.53
CA GLN A 98 -10.82 10.65 9.81
C GLN A 98 -10.08 11.24 11.01
N LEU A 99 -8.75 11.26 10.99
CA LEU A 99 -7.95 11.69 12.14
C LEU A 99 -7.98 13.20 12.34
N SER A 100 -8.00 13.99 11.26
CA SER A 100 -7.98 15.45 11.36
C SER A 100 -9.12 16.00 12.22
N PRO A 101 -10.40 15.65 11.99
CA PRO A 101 -11.49 16.14 12.85
C PRO A 101 -11.44 15.55 14.26
N ARG A 102 -11.11 14.26 14.43
CA ARG A 102 -11.05 13.61 15.76
C ARG A 102 -10.00 14.25 16.67
N LEU A 103 -8.79 14.45 16.15
CA LEU A 103 -7.72 15.13 16.85
C LEU A 103 -8.07 16.60 17.10
N GLY A 104 -8.72 17.25 16.13
CA GLY A 104 -9.15 18.64 16.22
C GLY A 104 -10.14 18.90 17.36
N GLN A 105 -11.02 17.95 17.70
CA GLN A 105 -11.93 18.08 18.84
C GLN A 105 -11.20 18.26 20.17
N ASP A 106 -10.04 17.63 20.32
CA ASP A 106 -9.18 17.75 21.49
C ASP A 106 -8.08 18.83 21.32
N GLY A 107 -8.19 19.70 20.30
CA GLY A 107 -7.20 20.75 20.04
C GLY A 107 -5.86 20.26 19.49
N TRP A 108 -5.78 19.00 19.06
CA TRP A 108 -4.62 18.47 18.34
C TRP A 108 -4.74 18.74 16.84
N ARG A 109 -3.65 19.21 16.23
CA ARG A 109 -3.50 19.34 14.78
C ARG A 109 -2.69 18.17 14.24
N LEU A 110 -3.29 17.41 13.33
CA LEU A 110 -2.60 16.36 12.59
C LEU A 110 -1.44 16.95 11.78
N LEU A 111 -0.23 16.43 11.97
CA LEU A 111 0.96 16.82 11.23
C LEU A 111 1.19 15.93 10.01
N ASN A 112 1.17 14.61 10.22
CA ASN A 112 1.42 13.65 9.16
C ASN A 112 0.87 12.28 9.54
N VAL A 113 0.35 11.57 8.54
CA VAL A 113 0.09 10.13 8.61
C VAL A 113 1.31 9.41 8.06
N LEU A 114 2.07 8.77 8.95
CA LEU A 114 3.35 8.16 8.64
C LEU A 114 3.13 6.87 7.82
N GLN A 115 2.30 5.97 8.34
CA GLN A 115 1.96 4.71 7.68
C GLN A 115 0.54 4.28 8.02
N VAL A 116 -0.04 3.47 7.11
CA VAL A 116 -1.22 2.65 7.37
C VAL A 116 -0.80 1.19 7.36
N PHE A 117 -1.41 0.36 8.20
CA PHE A 117 -1.03 -1.04 8.40
C PHE A 117 -2.19 -1.86 8.97
N ASP A 118 -2.06 -3.17 8.91
CA ASP A 118 -2.99 -4.16 9.48
C ASP A 118 -2.67 -4.50 10.95
N ASP A 119 -3.43 -5.39 11.56
CA ASP A 119 -3.25 -5.77 12.97
C ASP A 119 -1.87 -6.36 13.32
N SER A 120 -1.14 -6.94 12.37
CA SER A 120 0.21 -7.51 12.60
C SER A 120 1.21 -6.46 13.08
N GLY A 121 1.05 -5.21 12.65
CA GLY A 121 1.96 -4.09 12.99
C GLY A 121 1.61 -3.37 14.30
N LEU A 122 0.51 -3.75 14.96
CA LEU A 122 -0.09 -2.99 16.04
C LEU A 122 0.68 -3.14 17.36
N ALA A 123 1.06 -4.36 17.73
CA ALA A 123 1.73 -4.64 19.00
C ALA A 123 3.06 -3.89 19.13
N SER A 124 3.87 -3.87 18.06
CA SER A 124 5.18 -3.21 18.03
C SER A 124 5.10 -1.69 18.23
N ARG A 125 3.94 -1.05 17.95
CA ARG A 125 3.76 0.40 18.07
C ARG A 125 3.11 0.84 19.39
N LYS A 126 2.65 -0.12 20.20
CA LYS A 126 1.93 0.15 21.46
C LYS A 126 2.74 0.99 22.45
N GLN A 127 3.99 0.60 22.69
CA GLN A 127 4.86 1.31 23.62
C GLN A 127 5.19 2.72 23.12
N ALA A 128 5.43 2.89 21.82
CA ALA A 128 5.74 4.18 21.22
C ALA A 128 4.55 5.15 21.26
N ALA A 129 3.32 4.67 21.03
CA ALA A 129 2.10 5.47 21.10
C ALA A 129 1.67 5.77 22.54
N GLY A 130 2.02 4.91 23.51
CA GLY A 130 1.74 5.12 24.92
C GLY A 130 0.27 5.43 25.19
N ARG A 131 0.00 6.60 25.78
CA ARG A 131 -1.37 7.04 26.12
C ARG A 131 -2.27 7.36 24.91
N PHE A 132 -1.69 7.48 23.72
CA PHE A 132 -2.39 7.81 22.47
C PHE A 132 -2.57 6.59 21.57
N PHE A 133 -2.32 5.39 22.08
CA PHE A 133 -2.58 4.14 21.40
C PHE A 133 -4.09 3.85 21.34
N LEU A 134 -4.65 3.83 20.13
CA LEU A 134 -6.06 3.58 19.82
C LEU A 134 -7.05 4.50 20.55
N ARG A 135 -6.61 5.69 20.94
CA ARG A 135 -7.44 6.67 21.67
C ARG A 135 -8.37 7.45 20.75
N TYR A 136 -7.90 7.76 19.55
CA TYR A 136 -8.60 8.56 18.53
C TYR A 136 -8.89 7.66 17.31
#